data_AF-A0A9D8GHK8-F1
#
_entry.id   AF-A0A9D8GHK8-F1
#
_cell.length_a   1.000
_cell.length_b   1.000
_cell.length_c   1.000
_cell.angle_alpha   90.00
_cell.angle_beta   90.00
_cell.angle_gamma   90.00
#
_symmetry.space_group_name_H-M   'P 1'
#
loop_
_entity.id
_entity.type
_entity.pdbx_description
1 polymer ?
#
loop_
_entity_poly.entity_id
_entity_poly.type
_entity_poly.pdbx_seq_one_letter_code
_entity_poly.pdbx_strand_id
1 'polypeptide(L)'
;PLLTIDAVRDAASRGQTVACEVHDSMGVSNGTTALGIGVALGEIKVPRPEQICKDLDIYSSVASCSSGVELDAGQIVVLGNKAGAGGRYAIGHAIMKDALDIDGIYAAIRNAGLDLPERARAEDLKGRLVNCFLKCEADHRALLRGRRQIMLDDSDVHHHRHSKGAVGGVAAAAIGDPAVFVSVDAMHQGPHGGGPVIAVVDLGE
;
A
#
# COMPACT_ATOMS: atom_id res chain seq x y z
N PRO A 1 -15.28 -2.34 -2.63
CA PRO A 1 -15.72 -3.30 -3.67
C PRO A 1 -15.37 -2.78 -5.06
N LEU A 2 -14.95 -3.64 -5.97
CA LEU A 2 -14.81 -3.24 -7.38
C LEU A 2 -16.17 -3.25 -8.08
N LEU A 3 -16.28 -2.53 -9.20
CA LEU A 3 -17.49 -2.53 -10.03
C LEU A 3 -17.48 -3.75 -10.94
N THR A 4 -18.50 -4.60 -10.83
CA THR A 4 -18.77 -5.66 -11.81
C THR A 4 -19.73 -5.14 -12.88
N ILE A 5 -19.81 -5.84 -14.03
CA ILE A 5 -20.80 -5.54 -15.07
C ILE A 5 -22.22 -5.57 -14.49
N ASP A 6 -22.50 -6.51 -13.59
CA ASP A 6 -23.81 -6.61 -12.95
C ASP A 6 -24.09 -5.42 -12.02
N ALA A 7 -23.10 -4.95 -11.26
CA ALA A 7 -23.23 -3.76 -10.42
C ALA A 7 -23.46 -2.48 -11.26
N VAL A 8 -22.78 -2.36 -12.41
CA VAL A 8 -22.98 -1.24 -13.34
C VAL A 8 -24.39 -1.27 -13.94
N ARG A 9 -24.87 -2.46 -14.34
CA ARG A 9 -26.23 -2.63 -14.88
C ARG A 9 -27.30 -2.37 -13.82
N ASP A 10 -27.09 -2.82 -12.59
CA ASP A 10 -27.98 -2.52 -11.46
C ASP A 10 -28.08 -1.00 -11.23
N ALA A 11 -26.94 -0.30 -11.16
CA ALA A 11 -26.91 1.15 -11.01
C ALA A 11 -27.69 1.86 -12.13
N ALA A 12 -27.45 1.48 -13.39
CA ALA A 12 -28.16 2.02 -14.54
C ALA A 12 -29.67 1.74 -14.49
N SER A 13 -30.09 0.54 -14.06
CA SER A 13 -31.51 0.20 -13.91
C SER A 13 -32.23 1.06 -12.87
N ARG A 14 -31.49 1.60 -11.90
CA ARG A 14 -31.96 2.53 -10.86
C ARG A 14 -31.75 4.00 -11.25
N GLY A 15 -31.38 4.29 -12.49
CA GLY A 15 -31.12 5.65 -13.00
C GLY A 15 -29.88 6.33 -12.40
N GLN A 16 -28.94 5.55 -11.87
CA GLN A 16 -27.69 6.04 -11.27
C GLN A 16 -26.51 5.91 -12.25
N THR A 17 -25.46 6.70 -12.00
CA THR A 17 -24.18 6.60 -12.69
C THR A 17 -23.14 5.92 -11.81
N VAL A 18 -22.05 5.46 -12.41
CA VAL A 18 -20.87 4.93 -11.72
C VAL A 18 -19.67 5.87 -11.90
N ALA A 19 -18.71 5.83 -10.97
CA ALA A 19 -17.60 6.77 -10.92
C ALA A 19 -16.51 6.52 -11.99
N CYS A 20 -16.40 5.30 -12.50
CA CYS A 20 -15.37 4.87 -13.43
C CYS A 20 -15.76 3.56 -14.14
N GLU A 21 -14.94 3.15 -15.11
CA GLU A 21 -15.09 1.86 -15.80
C GLU A 21 -14.74 0.68 -14.88
N VAL A 22 -15.23 -0.51 -15.24
CA VAL A 22 -15.02 -1.76 -14.47
C VAL A 22 -13.55 -2.02 -14.16
N HIS A 23 -12.65 -1.85 -15.15
CA HIS A 23 -11.22 -2.10 -14.99
C HIS A 23 -10.54 -1.11 -14.02
N ASP A 24 -10.97 0.15 -14.06
CA ASP A 24 -10.41 1.23 -13.22
C ASP A 24 -10.96 1.19 -11.78
N SER A 25 -12.08 0.50 -11.58
CA SER A 25 -12.81 0.51 -10.30
C SER A 25 -12.04 -0.06 -9.13
N MET A 26 -11.06 -0.92 -9.37
CA MET A 26 -10.16 -1.40 -8.32
C MET A 26 -9.36 -0.24 -7.70
N GLY A 27 -8.72 0.58 -8.55
CA GLY A 27 -7.97 1.76 -8.14
C GLY A 27 -8.83 2.80 -7.45
N VAL A 28 -10.03 3.04 -7.98
CA VAL A 28 -10.98 3.98 -7.36
C VAL A 28 -11.48 3.46 -6.01
N SER A 29 -11.81 2.17 -5.88
CA SER A 29 -12.23 1.57 -4.60
C SER A 29 -11.11 1.63 -3.57
N ASN A 30 -9.88 1.30 -3.96
CA ASN A 30 -8.71 1.33 -3.08
C ASN A 30 -8.38 2.77 -2.64
N GLY A 31 -8.30 3.69 -3.59
CA GLY A 31 -7.96 5.09 -3.34
C GLY A 31 -8.98 5.83 -2.49
N THR A 32 -10.28 5.66 -2.76
CA THR A 32 -11.34 6.27 -1.93
C THR A 32 -11.35 5.71 -0.51
N THR A 33 -11.08 4.41 -0.34
CA THR A 33 -10.94 3.80 1.00
C THR A 33 -9.72 4.38 1.73
N ALA A 34 -8.59 4.54 1.05
CA ALA A 34 -7.38 5.12 1.63
C ALA A 34 -7.57 6.58 2.05
N LEU A 35 -8.28 7.38 1.25
CA LEU A 35 -8.68 8.74 1.64
C LEU A 35 -9.56 8.72 2.89
N GLY A 36 -10.52 7.79 2.97
CA GLY A 36 -11.36 7.61 4.16
C GLY A 36 -10.54 7.29 5.42
N ILE A 37 -9.54 6.42 5.31
CA ILE A 37 -8.59 6.10 6.39
C ILE A 37 -7.82 7.37 6.80
N GLY A 38 -7.24 8.10 5.85
CA GLY A 38 -6.49 9.32 6.13
C GLY A 38 -7.33 10.40 6.83
N VAL A 39 -8.60 10.55 6.44
CA VAL A 39 -9.54 11.45 7.13
C VAL A 39 -9.80 10.97 8.56
N ALA A 40 -10.07 9.67 8.74
CA ALA A 40 -10.38 9.10 10.05
C ALA A 40 -9.21 9.22 11.05
N LEU A 41 -7.97 9.15 10.55
CA LEU A 41 -6.75 9.30 11.35
C LEU A 41 -6.28 10.76 11.48
N GLY A 42 -6.95 11.72 10.81
CA GLY A 42 -6.58 13.13 10.84
C GLY A 42 -5.31 13.47 10.06
N GLU A 43 -4.83 12.58 9.19
CA GLU A 43 -3.68 12.81 8.31
C GLU A 43 -4.01 13.84 7.23
N ILE A 44 -5.26 13.82 6.75
CA ILE A 44 -5.78 14.71 5.71
C ILE A 44 -7.14 15.28 6.09
N LYS A 45 -7.49 16.41 5.47
CA LYS A 45 -8.87 16.93 5.48
C LYS A 45 -9.72 16.18 4.46
N VAL A 46 -11.04 16.24 4.61
CA VAL A 46 -11.97 15.70 3.60
C VAL A 46 -11.66 16.35 2.24
N PRO A 47 -11.27 15.56 1.23
CA PRO A 47 -10.92 16.10 -0.08
C PRO A 47 -12.18 16.59 -0.81
N ARG A 48 -12.00 17.57 -1.70
CA ARG A 48 -13.07 17.97 -2.61
C ARG A 48 -13.29 16.90 -3.68
N PRO A 49 -14.51 16.76 -4.25
CA PRO A 49 -14.80 15.73 -5.25
C PRO A 49 -13.79 15.67 -6.40
N GLU A 50 -13.35 16.81 -6.91
CA GLU A 50 -12.39 16.91 -8.02
C GLU A 50 -10.96 16.47 -7.68
N GLN A 51 -10.64 16.29 -6.39
CA GLN A 51 -9.33 15.81 -5.93
C GLN A 51 -9.28 14.28 -5.80
N ILE A 52 -10.44 13.63 -5.62
CA ILE A 52 -10.53 12.18 -5.40
C ILE A 52 -10.03 11.44 -6.64
N CYS A 53 -9.05 10.54 -6.44
CA CYS A 53 -8.39 9.75 -7.49
C CYS A 53 -7.70 10.60 -8.57
N LYS A 54 -7.38 11.87 -8.28
CA LYS A 54 -6.75 12.83 -9.20
C LYS A 54 -5.56 13.55 -8.57
N ASP A 55 -5.75 14.10 -7.37
CA ASP A 55 -4.72 14.79 -6.60
C ASP A 55 -4.00 13.78 -5.69
N LEU A 56 -2.99 13.12 -6.27
CA LEU A 56 -2.28 12.01 -5.63
C LEU A 56 -1.20 12.48 -4.62
N ASP A 57 -1.03 13.79 -4.43
CA ASP A 57 -0.27 14.35 -3.30
C ASP A 57 -1.05 14.21 -1.97
N ILE A 58 -2.35 13.90 -2.03
CA ILE A 58 -3.19 13.60 -0.88
C ILE A 58 -3.18 12.09 -0.64
N TYR A 59 -2.65 11.63 0.49
CA TYR A 59 -2.58 10.21 0.80
C TYR A 59 -2.59 9.93 2.30
N SER A 60 -2.89 8.68 2.66
CA SER A 60 -2.64 8.13 4.01
C SER A 60 -1.27 7.47 4.06
N SER A 61 -0.55 7.61 5.18
CA SER A 61 0.76 6.99 5.39
C SER A 61 0.69 5.55 5.88
N VAL A 62 -0.52 5.05 6.22
CA VAL A 62 -0.72 3.71 6.81
C VAL A 62 -1.77 2.87 6.08
N ALA A 63 -2.52 3.45 5.15
CA ALA A 63 -3.55 2.71 4.42
C ALA A 63 -2.94 1.64 3.50
N SER A 64 -3.44 0.41 3.62
CA SER A 64 -3.17 -0.68 2.68
C SER A 64 -4.49 -1.29 2.24
N CYS A 65 -5.03 -0.78 1.14
CA CYS A 65 -6.33 -1.13 0.62
C CYS A 65 -6.21 -2.16 -0.51
N SER A 66 -7.18 -3.07 -0.56
CA SER A 66 -7.36 -4.05 -1.63
C SER A 66 -8.85 -4.21 -1.86
N SER A 67 -9.23 -4.51 -3.09
CA SER A 67 -10.62 -4.74 -3.46
C SER A 67 -10.73 -5.98 -4.34
N GLY A 68 -11.82 -6.71 -4.16
CA GLY A 68 -12.19 -7.87 -4.95
C GLY A 68 -13.69 -7.87 -5.25
N VAL A 69 -14.14 -8.92 -5.91
CA VAL A 69 -15.54 -9.11 -6.35
C VAL A 69 -16.44 -9.70 -5.28
N GLU A 70 -15.86 -10.23 -4.21
CA GLU A 70 -16.50 -11.12 -3.24
C GLU A 70 -17.40 -10.44 -2.20
N LEU A 71 -17.29 -9.11 -2.03
CA LEU A 71 -17.96 -8.36 -0.96
C LEU A 71 -18.65 -7.11 -1.51
N ASP A 72 -19.77 -6.74 -0.88
CA ASP A 72 -20.50 -5.49 -1.13
C ASP A 72 -20.21 -4.39 -0.08
N ALA A 73 -19.35 -4.69 0.91
CA ALA A 73 -18.94 -3.78 1.96
C ALA A 73 -17.41 -3.71 2.12
N GLY A 74 -16.92 -2.64 2.75
CA GLY A 74 -15.52 -2.53 3.15
C GLY A 74 -15.26 -3.29 4.46
N GLN A 75 -14.27 -4.18 4.46
CA GLN A 75 -13.79 -4.85 5.68
C GLN A 75 -12.53 -4.15 6.18
N ILE A 76 -12.56 -3.62 7.40
CA ILE A 76 -11.45 -2.83 7.97
C ILE A 76 -10.79 -3.60 9.11
N VAL A 77 -9.48 -3.79 9.00
CA VAL A 77 -8.63 -4.35 10.06
C VAL A 77 -7.65 -3.28 10.50
N VAL A 78 -7.77 -2.82 11.74
CA VAL A 78 -6.86 -1.83 12.33
C VAL A 78 -5.81 -2.54 13.16
N LEU A 79 -4.54 -2.31 12.83
CA LEU A 79 -3.39 -2.83 13.57
C LEU A 79 -2.62 -1.66 14.19
N GLY A 80 -2.28 -1.78 15.46
CA GLY A 80 -1.58 -0.74 16.20
C GLY A 80 -1.08 -1.23 17.55
N ASN A 81 -0.29 -0.40 18.23
CA ASN A 81 0.20 -0.67 19.58
C ASN A 81 -0.69 0.03 20.61
N LYS A 82 -0.87 -0.59 21.78
CA LYS A 82 -1.55 0.01 22.92
C LYS A 82 -0.78 -0.30 24.20
N ALA A 83 -0.42 0.74 24.95
CA ALA A 83 0.22 0.58 26.26
C ALA A 83 -0.63 -0.31 27.18
N GLY A 84 0.01 -1.30 27.80
CA GLY A 84 -0.66 -2.26 28.69
C GLY A 84 -1.44 -3.38 28.00
N ALA A 85 -1.42 -3.49 26.67
CA ALA A 85 -2.07 -4.62 25.97
C ALA A 85 -1.34 -5.97 26.19
N GLY A 86 -0.05 -5.94 26.53
CA GLY A 86 0.78 -7.14 26.65
C GLY A 86 1.12 -7.75 25.29
N GLY A 87 1.64 -8.98 25.31
CA GLY A 87 2.13 -9.68 24.11
C GLY A 87 3.59 -9.38 23.80
N ARG A 88 4.16 -10.16 22.86
CA ARG A 88 5.58 -10.06 22.45
C ARG A 88 5.79 -9.38 21.10
N TYR A 89 4.72 -8.94 20.43
CA TYR A 89 4.81 -8.34 19.10
C TYR A 89 4.57 -6.84 19.17
N ALA A 90 5.26 -6.10 18.29
CA ALA A 90 5.04 -4.69 18.06
C ALA A 90 4.92 -4.42 16.56
N ILE A 91 4.16 -3.38 16.21
CA ILE A 91 4.00 -2.94 14.83
C ILE A 91 4.59 -1.55 14.65
N GLY A 92 5.24 -1.33 13.53
CA GLY A 92 5.74 -0.03 13.10
C GLY A 92 5.45 0.20 11.64
N HIS A 93 5.60 1.43 11.19
CA HIS A 93 5.44 1.76 9.77
C HIS A 93 6.40 2.85 9.34
N ALA A 94 6.57 2.94 8.03
CA ALA A 94 7.21 4.03 7.33
C ALA A 94 6.60 4.11 5.92
N ILE A 95 7.20 4.95 5.08
CA ILE A 95 6.80 5.12 3.69
C ILE A 95 8.00 4.77 2.80
N MET A 96 7.76 3.90 1.81
CA MET A 96 8.64 3.80 0.65
C MET A 96 8.35 4.95 -0.30
N LYS A 97 9.38 5.74 -0.64
CA LYS A 97 9.26 6.87 -1.57
C LYS A 97 9.19 6.44 -3.03
N ASP A 98 9.77 5.30 -3.35
CA ASP A 98 9.73 4.67 -4.66
C ASP A 98 9.92 3.16 -4.53
N ALA A 99 9.76 2.44 -5.66
CA ALA A 99 9.87 1.00 -5.72
C ALA A 99 11.24 0.41 -5.29
N LEU A 100 12.29 1.23 -5.13
CA LEU A 100 13.64 0.82 -4.75
C LEU A 100 14.04 1.28 -3.34
N ASP A 101 13.10 1.79 -2.55
CA ASP A 101 13.37 2.39 -1.24
C ASP A 101 13.49 1.33 -0.13
N ILE A 102 14.63 0.62 -0.12
CA ILE A 102 14.99 -0.34 0.93
C ILE A 102 15.07 0.34 2.31
N ASP A 103 15.51 1.59 2.35
CA ASP A 103 15.65 2.34 3.60
C ASP A 103 14.28 2.56 4.26
N GLY A 104 13.22 2.77 3.48
CA GLY A 104 11.84 2.80 3.96
C GLY A 104 11.44 1.51 4.69
N ILE A 105 11.84 0.34 4.18
CA ILE A 105 11.56 -0.96 4.82
C ILE A 105 12.25 -1.04 6.18
N TYR A 106 13.54 -0.74 6.24
CA TYR A 106 14.27 -0.74 7.52
C TYR A 106 13.82 0.35 8.47
N ALA A 107 13.32 1.48 7.97
CA ALA A 107 12.71 2.52 8.81
C ALA A 107 11.45 2.00 9.51
N ALA A 108 10.58 1.26 8.81
CA ALA A 108 9.41 0.64 9.42
C ALA A 108 9.80 -0.40 10.50
N ILE A 109 10.82 -1.21 10.22
CA ILE A 109 11.32 -2.24 11.17
C ILE A 109 11.90 -1.58 12.43
N ARG A 110 12.67 -0.49 12.29
CA ARG A 110 13.16 0.29 13.43
C ARG A 110 12.02 0.96 14.18
N ASN A 111 11.04 1.52 13.47
CA ASN A 111 9.84 2.11 14.07
C ASN A 111 9.03 1.09 14.88
N ALA A 112 9.04 -0.19 14.46
CA ALA A 112 8.41 -1.29 15.18
C ALA A 112 9.16 -1.69 16.47
N GLY A 113 10.39 -1.20 16.67
CA GLY A 113 11.14 -1.34 17.92
C GLY A 113 12.41 -2.19 17.84
N LEU A 114 12.80 -2.68 16.66
CA LEU A 114 14.11 -3.36 16.53
C LEU A 114 15.25 -2.34 16.43
N ASP A 115 16.22 -2.48 17.32
CA ASP A 115 17.48 -1.76 17.23
C ASP A 115 18.37 -2.39 16.15
N LEU A 116 18.69 -1.61 15.13
CA LEU A 116 19.40 -2.07 13.93
C LEU A 116 20.51 -1.08 13.59
N PRO A 117 21.66 -1.55 13.09
CA PRO A 117 22.73 -0.67 12.64
C PRO A 117 22.26 0.26 11.53
N GLU A 118 22.98 1.36 11.31
CA GLU A 118 22.63 2.37 10.30
C GLU A 118 22.40 1.75 8.90
N ARG A 119 23.28 0.82 8.52
CA ARG A 119 23.22 0.07 7.25
C ARG A 119 22.86 -1.39 7.48
N ALA A 120 21.67 -1.61 8.00
CA ALA A 120 21.14 -2.93 8.30
C ALA A 120 21.02 -3.83 7.06
N ARG A 121 21.13 -5.13 7.30
CA ARG A 121 20.98 -6.21 6.33
C ARG A 121 20.05 -7.28 6.92
N ALA A 122 19.60 -8.21 6.08
CA ALA A 122 18.70 -9.29 6.48
C ALA A 122 19.23 -10.07 7.71
N GLU A 123 20.54 -10.30 7.79
CA GLU A 123 21.19 -10.99 8.92
C GLU A 123 21.03 -10.27 10.26
N ASP A 124 20.90 -8.95 10.27
CA ASP A 124 20.70 -8.14 11.48
C ASP A 124 19.31 -8.36 12.10
N LEU A 125 18.34 -8.83 11.31
CA LEU A 125 16.97 -9.07 11.78
C LEU A 125 16.89 -10.25 12.75
N LYS A 126 17.84 -11.20 12.71
CA LYS A 126 17.97 -12.34 13.64
C LYS A 126 16.66 -13.10 13.88
N GLY A 127 15.84 -13.27 12.84
CA GLY A 127 14.54 -13.95 12.92
C GLY A 127 13.46 -13.21 13.71
N ARG A 128 13.67 -11.91 14.00
CA ARG A 128 12.76 -11.07 14.79
C ARG A 128 11.73 -10.33 13.96
N LEU A 129 11.89 -10.27 12.64
CA LEU A 129 10.85 -9.76 11.74
C LEU A 129 9.82 -10.87 11.49
N VAL A 130 8.56 -10.61 11.84
CA VAL A 130 7.45 -11.54 11.57
C VAL A 130 7.01 -11.41 10.12
N ASN A 131 6.71 -10.18 9.68
CA ASN A 131 6.41 -9.90 8.28
C ASN A 131 6.50 -8.38 8.00
N CYS A 132 6.61 -8.04 6.71
CA CYS A 132 6.33 -6.71 6.18
C CYS A 132 5.07 -6.74 5.29
N PHE A 133 4.29 -5.67 5.36
CA PHE A 133 3.11 -5.42 4.54
C PHE A 133 3.34 -4.13 3.77
N LEU A 134 3.41 -4.22 2.45
CA LEU A 134 3.80 -3.09 1.60
C LEU A 134 2.77 -2.83 0.51
N LYS A 135 2.61 -1.54 0.20
CA LYS A 135 1.95 -1.08 -1.02
C LYS A 135 2.99 -0.66 -2.06
N CYS A 136 2.67 -0.91 -3.33
CA CYS A 136 3.46 -0.42 -4.46
C CYS A 136 2.58 -0.08 -5.66
N GLU A 137 3.12 0.76 -6.54
CA GLU A 137 2.51 1.06 -7.83
C GLU A 137 3.58 1.49 -8.84
N ALA A 138 3.19 1.61 -10.11
CA ALA A 138 3.99 2.33 -11.07
C ALA A 138 3.76 3.84 -10.88
N ASP A 139 4.82 4.63 -10.78
CA ASP A 139 4.70 6.09 -10.73
C ASP A 139 3.94 6.58 -11.97
N HIS A 140 2.83 7.31 -11.77
CA HIS A 140 1.97 7.86 -12.82
C HIS A 140 2.70 8.80 -13.81
N ARG A 141 3.89 9.30 -13.46
CA ARG A 141 4.77 10.09 -14.33
C ARG A 141 5.70 9.22 -15.18
N ALA A 142 5.62 7.90 -15.03
CA ALA A 142 6.47 6.90 -15.66
C ALA A 142 7.97 7.11 -15.38
N LEU A 143 8.33 7.56 -14.18
CA LEU A 143 9.71 7.82 -13.77
C LEU A 143 10.07 7.03 -12.51
N LEU A 144 11.29 6.50 -12.49
CA LEU A 144 11.92 5.95 -11.29
C LEU A 144 13.31 6.57 -11.17
N ARG A 145 13.50 7.43 -10.16
CA ARG A 145 14.76 8.17 -9.92
C ARG A 145 15.30 8.86 -11.19
N GLY A 146 14.40 9.53 -11.92
CA GLY A 146 14.74 10.25 -13.16
C GLY A 146 14.91 9.38 -14.41
N ARG A 147 14.64 8.07 -14.33
CA ARG A 147 14.69 7.15 -15.48
C ARG A 147 13.28 6.78 -15.93
N ARG A 148 13.01 6.97 -17.22
CA ARG A 148 11.73 6.57 -17.85
C ARG A 148 11.49 5.07 -17.69
N GLN A 149 10.29 4.73 -17.24
CA GLN A 149 9.78 3.38 -17.13
C GLN A 149 8.78 3.09 -18.26
N ILE A 150 8.53 1.80 -18.53
CA ILE A 150 7.59 1.35 -19.58
C ILE A 150 6.34 0.67 -19.01
N MET A 151 6.27 0.47 -17.68
CA MET A 151 5.20 -0.30 -17.04
C MET A 151 3.78 0.14 -17.42
N LEU A 152 3.56 1.46 -17.58
CA LEU A 152 2.25 2.03 -17.89
C LEU A 152 1.86 1.92 -19.38
N ASP A 153 2.84 1.74 -20.27
CA ASP A 153 2.62 1.63 -21.72
C ASP A 153 2.68 0.16 -22.20
N ASP A 154 2.91 -0.79 -21.28
CA ASP A 154 3.04 -2.21 -21.58
C ASP A 154 1.66 -2.86 -21.71
N SER A 155 1.29 -3.21 -22.94
CA SER A 155 0.03 -3.89 -23.25
C SER A 155 0.02 -5.38 -22.95
N ASP A 156 1.20 -5.99 -22.74
CA ASP A 156 1.35 -7.42 -22.57
C ASP A 156 1.32 -7.79 -21.08
N VAL A 157 1.99 -6.98 -20.26
CA VAL A 157 2.10 -7.19 -18.82
C VAL A 157 1.63 -5.94 -18.08
N HIS A 158 0.47 -6.04 -17.43
CA HIS A 158 -0.12 -4.95 -16.66
C HIS A 158 0.86 -4.38 -15.60
N HIS A 159 0.92 -3.06 -15.45
CA HIS A 159 1.81 -2.36 -14.51
C HIS A 159 1.75 -2.87 -13.06
N HIS A 160 0.60 -3.39 -12.63
CA HIS A 160 0.44 -4.10 -11.36
C HIS A 160 1.39 -5.29 -11.23
N ARG A 161 1.55 -6.11 -12.27
CA ARG A 161 2.43 -7.28 -12.22
C ARG A 161 3.89 -6.87 -12.20
N HIS A 162 4.27 -5.86 -12.97
CA HIS A 162 5.62 -5.27 -12.94
C HIS A 162 5.98 -4.76 -11.54
N SER A 163 5.16 -3.87 -10.98
CA SER A 163 5.40 -3.27 -9.66
C SER A 163 5.41 -4.31 -8.53
N LYS A 164 4.49 -5.28 -8.54
CA LYS A 164 4.50 -6.38 -7.55
C LYS A 164 5.78 -7.21 -7.62
N GLY A 165 6.20 -7.58 -8.83
CA GLY A 165 7.43 -8.36 -9.03
C GLY A 165 8.68 -7.60 -8.59
N ALA A 166 8.80 -6.34 -8.99
CA ALA A 166 9.94 -5.50 -8.65
C ALA A 166 10.05 -5.24 -7.14
N VAL A 167 8.97 -4.76 -6.51
CA VAL A 167 8.97 -4.46 -5.06
C VAL A 167 9.04 -5.74 -4.23
N GLY A 168 8.45 -6.85 -4.68
CA GLY A 168 8.62 -8.16 -4.05
C GLY A 168 10.08 -8.60 -4.03
N GLY A 169 10.81 -8.44 -5.13
CA GLY A 169 12.24 -8.72 -5.19
C GLY A 169 13.06 -7.81 -4.26
N VAL A 170 12.77 -6.50 -4.25
CA VAL A 170 13.43 -5.52 -3.38
C VAL A 170 13.19 -5.84 -1.90
N ALA A 171 11.94 -6.13 -1.52
CA ALA A 171 11.58 -6.46 -0.15
C ALA A 171 12.22 -7.78 0.29
N ALA A 172 12.14 -8.83 -0.54
CA ALA A 172 12.77 -10.12 -0.25
C ALA A 172 14.29 -10.00 -0.11
N ALA A 173 14.95 -9.21 -0.96
CA ALA A 173 16.37 -8.93 -0.85
C ALA A 173 16.72 -8.13 0.41
N ALA A 174 15.86 -7.19 0.80
CA ALA A 174 16.04 -6.42 2.03
C ALA A 174 15.93 -7.31 3.27
N ILE A 175 14.91 -8.17 3.37
CA ILE A 175 14.62 -8.92 4.60
C ILE A 175 15.16 -10.35 4.62
N GLY A 176 15.66 -10.85 3.50
CA GLY A 176 16.19 -12.22 3.36
C GLY A 176 15.13 -13.32 3.29
N ASP A 177 13.86 -12.96 3.12
CA ASP A 177 12.72 -13.88 3.06
C ASP A 177 11.74 -13.46 1.95
N PRO A 178 11.43 -14.32 0.95
CA PRO A 178 10.44 -14.02 -0.07
C PRO A 178 8.99 -14.07 0.43
N ALA A 179 8.72 -14.59 1.64
CA ALA A 179 7.38 -14.65 2.22
C ALA A 179 6.93 -13.28 2.78
N VAL A 180 6.77 -12.30 1.89
CA VAL A 180 6.40 -10.92 2.21
C VAL A 180 5.06 -10.53 1.59
N PHE A 181 4.27 -9.72 2.30
CA PHE A 181 3.00 -9.23 1.78
C PHE A 181 3.23 -7.97 0.91
N VAL A 182 3.07 -8.12 -0.41
CA VAL A 182 3.20 -7.00 -1.37
C VAL A 182 1.90 -6.85 -2.15
N SER A 183 1.22 -5.74 -1.93
CA SER A 183 -0.01 -5.37 -2.60
C SER A 183 0.21 -4.19 -3.55
N VAL A 184 -0.45 -4.23 -4.70
CA VAL A 184 -0.32 -3.23 -5.78
C VAL A 184 -1.44 -2.21 -5.70
N ASP A 185 -1.40 -1.20 -6.55
CA ASP A 185 -2.47 -0.21 -6.74
C ASP A 185 -2.57 0.69 -5.50
N ALA A 186 -1.54 1.53 -5.35
CA ALA A 186 -1.24 2.33 -4.17
C ALA A 186 -1.80 3.76 -4.26
N MET A 187 -2.82 3.98 -5.10
CA MET A 187 -3.51 5.26 -5.20
C MET A 187 -3.92 5.77 -3.80
N HIS A 188 -3.51 6.99 -3.45
CA HIS A 188 -3.71 7.63 -2.14
C HIS A 188 -3.16 6.85 -0.92
N GLN A 189 -2.28 5.88 -1.15
CA GLN A 189 -1.63 5.06 -0.14
C GLN A 189 -0.13 5.32 -0.26
N GLY A 190 0.35 6.40 0.35
CA GLY A 190 1.71 6.91 0.16
C GLY A 190 1.88 7.79 -1.08
N PRO A 191 3.13 8.23 -1.35
CA PRO A 191 3.45 9.10 -2.48
C PRO A 191 3.42 8.32 -3.80
N HIS A 192 3.33 9.07 -4.90
CA HIS A 192 3.45 8.54 -6.27
C HIS A 192 4.58 7.53 -6.44
N GLY A 193 4.27 6.33 -6.93
CA GLY A 193 5.26 5.28 -7.19
C GLY A 193 5.85 4.62 -5.95
N GLY A 194 5.40 5.04 -4.76
CA GLY A 194 5.79 4.51 -3.46
C GLY A 194 4.65 3.76 -2.78
N GLY A 195 4.68 3.76 -1.46
CA GLY A 195 3.61 3.23 -0.63
C GLY A 195 3.99 3.02 0.84
N PRO A 196 3.00 2.85 1.74
CA PRO A 196 3.25 2.44 3.10
C PRO A 196 3.99 1.12 3.16
N VAL A 197 4.88 1.01 4.13
CA VAL A 197 5.50 -0.24 4.56
C VAL A 197 5.29 -0.38 6.05
N ILE A 198 4.68 -1.49 6.44
CA ILE A 198 4.31 -1.81 7.82
C ILE A 198 5.07 -3.05 8.22
N ALA A 199 5.76 -3.01 9.36
CA ALA A 199 6.54 -4.13 9.88
C ALA A 199 5.94 -4.60 11.21
N VAL A 200 5.81 -5.92 11.36
CA VAL A 200 5.50 -6.55 12.65
C VAL A 200 6.74 -7.29 13.11
N VAL A 201 7.20 -6.99 14.32
CA VAL A 201 8.42 -7.57 14.89
C VAL A 201 8.12 -8.28 16.20
N ASP A 202 8.91 -9.30 16.47
CA ASP A 202 8.96 -10.01 17.74
C ASP A 202 9.95 -9.29 18.67
N LEU A 203 9.47 -8.80 19.81
CA LEU A 203 10.21 -8.15 20.90
C LEU A 203 10.33 -9.03 22.15
N GLY A 204 9.88 -10.29 22.11
CA GLY A 204 10.01 -11.21 23.23
C GLY A 204 11.46 -11.59 23.52
N GLU A 205 11.70 -12.20 24.67
CA GLU A 205 13.00 -12.81 24.97
C GLU A 205 13.30 -14.00 24.03
#